data_AF-A0A3D2F0T9-F1
#
_entry.id   AF-A0A3D2F0T9-F1
#
_cell.length_a   1.000
_cell.length_b   1.000
_cell.length_c   1.000
_cell.angle_alpha   90.00
_cell.angle_beta   90.00
_cell.angle_gamma   90.00
#
_symmetry.space_group_name_H-M   'P 1'
#
loop_
_entity.id
_entity.type
_entity.pdbx_description
1 polymer ?
#
loop_
_entity_poly.entity_id
_entity_poly.type
_entity_poly.pdbx_seq_one_letter_code
_entity_poly.pdbx_strand_id
1 'polypeptide(L)'
;MRKILPITLAILTISACTKETQITNFKECADAGNPVMESYPRQCRTPDGKTFVENIGNELDKSELIRIDKPRPNSLIESSFEIEGSARGYWFFEGSFPIVLEDSEGNVLAKHFATAQAEWPAGHSPNGEGWMTEKFVQFKAELEVDFGDATSGFLVLKKDNPSDLPENNDELRVPLMFDSKLDTWSRMVKKLSEKLELSDMNISETSTIPEDQSDEIEVGSHIYNLLNTLETRYISPNGWNTLLISASDSPDKEVFIIDRDNNYRRVLFCGTPCEWSEGGWISDDIFFVTGINADVENSTDHRPVLYIFDLDSNTIKTYNGSVISQL
;
A
#
# COMPACT_ATOMS: atom_id res chain seq x y z
N MET A 1 -34.66 33.22 64.72
CA MET A 1 -34.76 33.57 63.29
C MET A 1 -33.65 32.85 62.53
N ARG A 2 -33.97 31.73 61.86
CA ARG A 2 -33.04 30.95 61.04
C ARG A 2 -32.91 31.60 59.66
N LYS A 3 -31.72 32.05 59.28
CA LYS A 3 -31.42 32.54 57.92
C LYS A 3 -30.92 31.36 57.09
N ILE A 4 -31.62 31.06 56.00
CA ILE A 4 -31.26 30.05 54.99
C ILE A 4 -30.37 30.76 53.96
N LEU A 5 -29.19 30.20 53.71
CA LEU A 5 -28.25 30.67 52.68
C LEU A 5 -28.48 29.87 51.39
N PRO A 6 -28.63 30.48 50.20
CA PRO A 6 -28.83 29.73 48.97
C PRO A 6 -27.48 29.23 48.45
N ILE A 7 -27.40 27.93 48.16
CA ILE A 7 -26.26 27.29 47.49
C ILE A 7 -26.54 27.37 45.98
N THR A 8 -25.84 28.26 45.28
CA THR A 8 -25.83 28.31 43.82
C THR A 8 -24.90 27.23 43.28
N LEU A 9 -25.48 26.22 42.62
CA LEU A 9 -24.78 25.16 41.92
C LEU A 9 -24.22 25.72 40.60
N ALA A 10 -22.93 26.01 40.55
CA ALA A 10 -22.25 26.40 39.33
C ALA A 10 -21.99 25.15 38.47
N ILE A 11 -22.77 24.99 37.40
CA ILE A 11 -22.58 23.94 36.40
C ILE A 11 -21.39 24.37 35.53
N LEU A 12 -20.21 23.79 35.81
CA LEU A 12 -19.01 23.95 35.01
C LEU A 12 -19.18 23.10 33.75
N THR A 13 -19.53 23.72 32.62
CA THR A 13 -19.53 23.04 31.32
C THR A 13 -18.09 22.86 30.88
N ILE A 14 -17.58 21.62 31.00
CA ILE A 14 -16.29 21.21 30.45
C ILE A 14 -16.44 21.23 28.93
N SER A 15 -15.99 22.30 28.28
CA SER A 15 -15.93 22.37 26.83
C SER A 15 -14.81 21.44 26.37
N ALA A 16 -15.19 20.26 25.87
CA ALA A 16 -14.24 19.37 25.21
C ALA A 16 -13.65 20.11 24.01
N CYS A 17 -12.34 20.38 24.07
CA CYS A 17 -11.59 20.95 22.97
C CYS A 17 -11.33 19.83 21.96
N THR A 18 -12.24 19.63 21.01
CA THR A 18 -12.00 18.73 19.88
C THR A 18 -10.99 19.39 18.95
N LYS A 19 -9.79 18.81 18.87
CA LYS A 19 -8.75 19.21 17.92
C LYS A 19 -9.29 18.91 16.51
N GLU A 20 -9.79 19.93 15.81
CA GLU A 20 -10.23 19.78 14.40
C GLU A 20 -9.03 19.33 13.56
N THR A 21 -9.07 18.09 13.09
CA THR A 21 -8.16 17.59 12.06
C THR A 21 -8.44 18.36 10.78
N GLN A 22 -7.55 19.28 10.43
CA GLN A 22 -7.64 20.04 9.17
C GLN A 22 -7.43 19.08 8.01
N ILE A 23 -8.51 18.73 7.31
CA ILE A 23 -8.44 17.95 6.07
C ILE A 23 -7.90 18.85 4.96
N THR A 24 -6.79 18.45 4.34
CA THR A 24 -6.04 19.23 3.35
C THR A 24 -6.02 18.60 1.96
N ASN A 25 -6.34 17.32 1.84
CA ASN A 25 -6.28 16.58 0.57
C ASN A 25 -7.38 15.51 0.46
N PHE A 26 -7.50 14.91 -0.73
CA PHE A 26 -8.52 13.89 -1.02
C PHE A 26 -8.37 12.66 -0.11
N LYS A 27 -7.13 12.21 0.12
CA LYS A 27 -6.85 11.04 0.97
C LYS A 27 -7.36 11.28 2.38
N GLU A 28 -6.95 12.39 3.01
CA GLU A 28 -7.44 12.78 4.35
C GLU A 28 -8.97 12.94 4.40
N CYS A 29 -9.57 13.44 3.32
CA CYS A 29 -11.03 13.57 3.24
C CYS A 29 -11.69 12.18 3.23
N ALA A 30 -11.21 11.27 2.38
CA ALA A 30 -11.74 9.92 2.26
C ALA A 30 -11.51 9.12 3.55
N ASP A 31 -10.31 9.20 4.12
CA ASP A 31 -9.92 8.53 5.37
C ASP A 31 -10.75 9.03 6.57
N ALA A 32 -11.16 10.30 6.55
CA ALA A 32 -12.08 10.86 7.53
C ALA A 32 -13.55 10.40 7.35
N GLY A 33 -13.82 9.44 6.47
CA GLY A 33 -15.13 8.81 6.28
C GLY A 33 -16.14 9.69 5.53
N ASN A 34 -15.67 10.74 4.86
CA ASN A 34 -16.53 11.62 4.09
C ASN A 34 -17.00 10.94 2.80
N PRO A 35 -18.18 11.31 2.26
CA PRO A 35 -18.70 10.72 1.03
C PRO A 35 -17.76 10.99 -0.15
N VAL A 36 -17.36 9.89 -0.81
CA VAL A 36 -16.65 9.90 -2.10
C VAL A 36 -17.66 9.71 -3.22
N MET A 37 -17.65 10.62 -4.18
CA MET A 37 -18.54 10.63 -5.33
C MET A 37 -18.07 9.61 -6.37
N GLU A 38 -19.03 8.95 -7.05
CA GLU A 38 -18.80 8.08 -8.21
C GLU A 38 -18.45 8.92 -9.46
N SER A 39 -17.33 9.63 -9.40
CA SER A 39 -16.78 10.43 -10.49
C SER A 39 -15.35 10.01 -10.80
N TYR A 40 -14.87 10.38 -11.99
CA TYR A 40 -13.47 10.25 -12.34
C TYR A 40 -12.91 11.63 -12.75
N PRO A 41 -11.96 12.21 -11.98
CA PRO A 41 -11.34 11.68 -10.77
C PRO A 41 -12.34 11.58 -9.62
N ARG A 42 -12.04 10.75 -8.61
CA ARG A 42 -12.89 10.67 -7.42
C ARG A 42 -12.89 12.00 -6.67
N GLN A 43 -14.02 12.36 -6.10
CA GLN A 43 -14.17 13.60 -5.35
C GLN A 43 -14.72 13.29 -3.96
N CYS A 44 -14.09 13.83 -2.93
CA CYS A 44 -14.50 13.65 -1.56
C CYS A 44 -15.03 14.97 -1.00
N ARG A 45 -16.18 14.95 -0.33
CA ARG A 45 -16.84 16.15 0.19
C ARG A 45 -17.02 16.11 1.71
N THR A 46 -16.47 17.10 2.41
CA THR A 46 -16.59 17.24 3.87
C THR A 46 -17.93 17.88 4.29
N PRO A 47 -18.36 17.71 5.57
CA PRO A 47 -19.58 18.30 6.11
C PRO A 47 -19.63 19.83 6.03
N ASP A 48 -18.49 20.51 6.14
CA ASP A 48 -18.37 21.97 5.97
C ASP A 48 -18.44 22.40 4.50
N GLY A 49 -18.60 21.45 3.57
CA GLY A 49 -18.86 21.69 2.16
C GLY A 49 -17.62 21.82 1.29
N LYS A 50 -16.41 21.58 1.82
CA LYS A 50 -15.18 21.54 1.01
C LYS A 50 -15.16 20.26 0.17
N THR A 51 -14.61 20.37 -1.03
CA THR A 51 -14.44 19.24 -1.94
C THR A 51 -12.96 19.08 -2.27
N PHE A 52 -12.47 17.87 -2.14
CA PHE A 52 -11.12 17.47 -2.48
C PHE A 52 -11.20 16.51 -3.67
N VAL A 53 -10.35 16.73 -4.68
CA VAL A 53 -10.30 15.89 -5.88
C VAL A 53 -9.09 14.99 -5.78
N GLU A 54 -9.24 13.72 -6.12
CA GLU A 54 -8.15 12.77 -6.18
C GLU A 54 -7.07 13.23 -7.16
N ASN A 55 -5.80 13.14 -6.74
CA ASN A 55 -4.67 13.41 -7.61
C ASN A 55 -4.47 12.23 -8.56
N ILE A 56 -4.67 12.46 -9.85
CA ILE A 56 -4.43 11.48 -10.92
C ILE A 56 -3.29 11.91 -11.85
N GLY A 57 -2.43 12.82 -11.39
CA GLY A 57 -1.41 13.47 -12.20
C GLY A 57 -2.05 14.29 -13.32
N ASN A 58 -1.58 14.11 -14.55
CA ASN A 58 -2.09 14.80 -15.74
C ASN A 58 -2.83 13.86 -16.71
N GLU A 59 -3.36 12.74 -16.22
CA GLU A 59 -4.01 11.72 -17.07
C GLU A 59 -5.12 12.29 -17.96
N LEU A 60 -6.01 13.13 -17.42
CA LEU A 60 -7.11 13.69 -18.20
C LEU A 60 -6.62 14.67 -19.28
N ASP A 61 -5.55 15.42 -19.00
CA ASP A 61 -4.94 16.35 -19.97
C ASP A 61 -4.33 15.60 -21.17
N LYS A 62 -3.97 14.33 -20.97
CA LYS A 62 -3.33 13.48 -21.98
C LYS A 62 -4.25 12.43 -22.59
N SER A 63 -5.51 12.35 -22.16
CA SER A 63 -6.48 11.31 -22.54
C SER A 63 -6.72 11.14 -24.06
N GLU A 64 -6.46 12.16 -24.88
CA GLU A 64 -6.56 12.08 -26.34
C GLU A 64 -5.26 11.65 -27.04
N LEU A 65 -4.14 11.64 -26.32
CA LEU A 65 -2.79 11.36 -26.80
C LEU A 65 -2.27 10.00 -26.30
N ILE A 66 -2.45 9.73 -25.01
CA ILE A 66 -1.99 8.52 -24.33
C ILE A 66 -2.91 8.19 -23.15
N ARG A 67 -3.16 6.90 -22.95
CA ARG A 67 -4.02 6.34 -21.90
C ARG A 67 -3.27 5.22 -21.22
N ILE A 68 -3.33 5.20 -19.89
CA ILE A 68 -2.78 4.11 -19.09
C ILE A 68 -3.92 3.23 -18.59
N ASP A 69 -3.82 1.94 -18.84
CA ASP A 69 -4.80 0.96 -18.37
C ASP A 69 -4.31 0.30 -17.07
N LYS A 70 -3.00 0.02 -16.98
CA LYS A 70 -2.33 -0.57 -15.81
C LYS A 70 -0.92 0.01 -15.63
N PRO A 71 -0.47 0.33 -14.41
CA PRO A 71 -1.28 0.57 -13.21
C PRO A 71 -2.14 1.84 -13.35
N ARG A 72 -3.26 1.91 -12.60
CA ARG A 72 -4.09 3.13 -12.52
C ARG A 72 -3.51 4.11 -11.49
N PRO A 73 -3.83 5.41 -11.55
CA PRO A 73 -3.36 6.36 -10.54
C PRO A 73 -3.62 5.91 -9.10
N ASN A 74 -2.66 6.17 -8.22
CA ASN A 74 -2.65 5.80 -6.81
C ASN A 74 -2.70 4.29 -6.53
N SER A 75 -2.52 3.44 -7.54
CA SER A 75 -2.41 1.99 -7.33
C SER A 75 -1.13 1.68 -6.56
N LEU A 76 -1.21 0.68 -5.67
CA LEU A 76 -0.04 0.07 -5.05
C LEU A 76 0.62 -0.87 -6.05
N ILE A 77 1.93 -0.72 -6.25
CA ILE A 77 2.74 -1.56 -7.13
C ILE A 77 3.84 -2.30 -6.36
N GLU A 78 4.12 -3.52 -6.79
CA GLU A 78 5.21 -4.37 -6.30
C GLU A 78 6.52 -4.08 -7.05
N SER A 79 7.63 -4.66 -6.60
CA SER A 79 8.95 -4.47 -7.22
C SER A 79 9.04 -5.00 -8.65
N SER A 80 8.12 -5.88 -9.06
CA SER A 80 7.91 -6.29 -10.45
C SER A 80 6.46 -6.05 -10.85
N PHE A 81 6.23 -5.28 -11.90
CA PHE A 81 4.88 -4.97 -12.35
C PHE A 81 4.80 -4.67 -13.85
N GLU A 82 3.60 -4.89 -14.39
CA GLU A 82 3.29 -4.62 -15.78
C GLU A 82 2.71 -3.22 -15.96
N ILE A 83 3.10 -2.58 -17.06
CA ILE A 83 2.58 -1.30 -17.52
C ILE A 83 1.89 -1.54 -18.86
N GLU A 84 0.60 -1.22 -18.94
CA GLU A 84 -0.22 -1.40 -20.13
C GLU A 84 -1.03 -0.14 -20.42
N GLY A 85 -1.28 0.10 -21.69
CA GLY A 85 -2.12 1.20 -22.12
C GLY A 85 -2.15 1.35 -23.62
N SER A 86 -2.54 2.53 -24.09
CA SER A 86 -2.53 2.86 -25.50
C SER A 86 -2.09 4.30 -25.75
N ALA A 87 -1.31 4.52 -26.80
CA ALA A 87 -0.84 5.84 -27.20
C ALA A 87 -1.04 6.05 -28.69
N ARG A 88 -1.16 7.31 -29.12
CA ARG A 88 -1.17 7.67 -30.54
C ARG A 88 0.17 7.31 -31.17
N GLY A 89 0.20 6.96 -32.45
CA GLY A 89 1.41 6.48 -33.12
C GLY A 89 2.60 7.43 -33.08
N TYR A 90 2.38 8.75 -33.05
CA TYR A 90 3.42 9.76 -32.92
C TYR A 90 4.00 9.88 -31.49
N TRP A 91 3.51 9.09 -30.54
CA TRP A 91 4.12 8.95 -29.23
C TRP A 91 5.35 8.02 -29.27
N PHE A 92 5.39 7.12 -30.26
CA PHE A 92 6.42 6.12 -30.45
C PHE A 92 7.48 6.59 -31.45
N PHE A 93 8.70 6.12 -31.24
CA PHE A 93 9.77 6.09 -32.23
C PHE A 93 10.36 4.68 -32.26
N GLU A 94 10.57 4.14 -33.46
CA GLU A 94 10.98 2.74 -33.65
C GLU A 94 10.08 1.72 -32.90
N GLY A 95 8.80 2.07 -32.67
CA GLY A 95 7.84 1.23 -31.98
C GLY A 95 7.98 1.22 -30.45
N SER A 96 8.74 2.13 -29.85
CA SER A 96 8.87 2.25 -28.39
C SER A 96 8.87 3.71 -27.92
N PHE A 97 8.74 3.92 -26.62
CA PHE A 97 8.96 5.22 -25.99
C PHE A 97 9.47 5.08 -24.55
N PRO A 98 10.17 6.09 -23.99
CA PRO A 98 10.76 6.00 -22.67
C PRO A 98 9.72 6.04 -21.55
N ILE A 99 9.96 5.22 -20.52
CA ILE A 99 9.24 5.25 -19.25
C ILE A 99 10.24 5.43 -18.11
N VAL A 100 9.87 6.23 -17.10
CA VAL A 100 10.71 6.54 -15.95
C VAL A 100 9.87 6.40 -14.69
N LEU A 101 10.38 5.69 -13.69
CA LEU A 101 9.80 5.70 -12.35
C LEU A 101 10.62 6.66 -11.48
N GLU A 102 9.95 7.64 -10.90
CA GLU A 102 10.53 8.66 -10.01
C GLU A 102 9.87 8.55 -8.63
N ASP A 103 10.60 8.84 -7.56
CA ASP A 103 10.02 8.98 -6.22
C ASP A 103 9.31 10.33 -6.03
N SER A 104 8.73 10.56 -4.85
CA SER A 104 8.06 11.83 -4.53
C SER A 104 8.97 13.06 -4.49
N GLU A 105 10.30 12.88 -4.39
CA GLU A 105 11.30 13.95 -4.41
C GLU A 105 11.83 14.23 -5.83
N GLY A 106 11.46 13.40 -6.81
CA GLY A 106 11.90 13.49 -8.20
C GLY A 106 13.20 12.73 -8.49
N ASN A 107 13.67 11.89 -7.56
CA ASN A 107 14.81 11.00 -7.82
C ASN A 107 14.35 9.85 -8.73
N VAL A 108 15.17 9.50 -9.72
CA VAL A 108 14.86 8.40 -10.64
C VAL A 108 15.18 7.07 -9.98
N LEU A 109 14.17 6.22 -9.82
CA LEU A 109 14.30 4.86 -9.31
C LEU A 109 14.59 3.86 -10.44
N ALA A 110 13.93 4.01 -11.59
CA ALA A 110 14.13 3.14 -12.74
C ALA A 110 13.87 3.85 -14.08
N LYS A 111 14.49 3.35 -15.15
CA LYS A 111 14.26 3.78 -16.54
C LYS A 111 14.09 2.54 -17.41
N HIS A 112 13.09 2.56 -18.29
CA HIS A 112 12.83 1.47 -19.23
C HIS A 112 12.13 2.02 -20.48
N PHE A 113 11.68 1.13 -21.36
CA PHE A 113 10.88 1.47 -22.53
C PHE A 113 9.54 0.71 -22.52
N ALA A 114 8.49 1.36 -23.01
CA ALA A 114 7.26 0.70 -23.38
C ALA A 114 7.23 0.45 -24.89
N THR A 115 6.79 -0.74 -25.28
CA THR A 115 6.85 -1.22 -26.66
C THR A 115 5.44 -1.34 -27.23
N ALA A 116 5.24 -0.79 -28.43
CA ALA A 116 4.02 -0.94 -29.21
C ALA A 116 3.77 -2.43 -29.52
N GLN A 117 2.51 -2.84 -29.43
CA GLN A 117 2.08 -4.21 -29.72
C GLN A 117 1.68 -4.42 -31.20
N ALA A 118 1.88 -3.40 -32.06
CA ALA A 118 1.62 -3.46 -33.49
C ALA A 118 2.90 -3.16 -34.28
N GLU A 119 3.25 -4.00 -35.25
CA GLU A 119 4.47 -3.87 -36.05
C GLU A 119 4.30 -3.00 -37.30
N TRP A 120 5.36 -2.28 -37.67
CA TRP A 120 5.45 -1.57 -38.96
C TRP A 120 6.48 -2.27 -39.88
N PRO A 121 6.21 -2.42 -41.20
CA PRO A 121 5.04 -1.95 -41.95
C PRO A 121 3.85 -2.90 -41.84
N ALA A 122 2.65 -2.32 -41.95
CA ALA A 122 1.34 -2.98 -41.96
C ALA A 122 1.23 -4.26 -42.83
N GLY A 123 2.12 -4.46 -43.80
CA GLY A 123 2.12 -5.60 -44.71
C GLY A 123 2.44 -6.97 -44.10
N HIS A 124 2.97 -7.04 -42.87
CA HIS A 124 3.18 -8.30 -42.14
C HIS A 124 2.26 -8.47 -40.91
N SER A 125 1.45 -7.46 -40.61
CA SER A 125 0.47 -7.50 -39.52
C SER A 125 -0.80 -8.21 -40.01
N PRO A 126 -1.35 -9.20 -39.29
CA PRO A 126 -2.57 -9.92 -39.70
C PRO A 126 -3.78 -8.98 -39.85
N ASN A 127 -3.72 -7.77 -39.28
CA ASN A 127 -4.78 -6.76 -39.33
C ASN A 127 -4.44 -5.56 -40.23
N GLY A 128 -3.27 -5.52 -40.87
CA GLY A 128 -2.91 -4.46 -41.82
C GLY A 128 -2.64 -3.09 -41.17
N GLU A 129 -2.35 -3.03 -39.86
CA GLU A 129 -2.09 -1.78 -39.14
C GLU A 129 -0.73 -1.87 -38.41
N GLY A 130 0.06 -0.80 -38.50
CA GLY A 130 1.33 -0.64 -37.77
C GLY A 130 1.29 0.58 -36.86
N TRP A 131 2.31 0.71 -35.99
CA TRP A 131 2.32 1.73 -34.94
C TRP A 131 2.37 3.19 -35.44
N MET A 132 2.85 3.45 -36.68
CA MET A 132 2.83 4.79 -37.28
C MET A 132 1.42 5.19 -37.76
N THR A 133 0.53 5.50 -36.82
CA THR A 133 -0.88 5.82 -37.09
C THR A 133 -1.40 6.95 -36.20
N GLU A 134 -2.43 7.65 -36.65
CA GLU A 134 -3.18 8.59 -35.81
C GLU A 134 -4.10 7.85 -34.82
N LYS A 135 -4.30 6.54 -34.95
CA LYS A 135 -5.08 5.74 -34.01
C LYS A 135 -4.31 5.44 -32.72
N PHE A 136 -5.04 5.04 -31.69
CA PHE A 136 -4.44 4.48 -30.49
C PHE A 136 -3.84 3.10 -30.79
N VAL A 137 -2.59 2.91 -30.36
CA VAL A 137 -1.84 1.66 -30.47
C VAL A 137 -1.52 1.20 -29.06
N GLN A 138 -1.80 -0.07 -28.76
CA GLN A 138 -1.50 -0.64 -27.45
C GLN A 138 0.00 -0.72 -27.22
N PHE A 139 0.43 -0.45 -25.99
CA PHE A 139 1.80 -0.65 -25.55
C PHE A 139 1.83 -1.53 -24.30
N LYS A 140 2.99 -2.18 -24.09
CA LYS A 140 3.30 -2.90 -22.87
C LYS A 140 4.74 -2.65 -22.43
N ALA A 141 4.97 -2.69 -21.13
CA ALA A 141 6.28 -2.80 -20.51
C ALA A 141 6.16 -3.68 -19.26
N GLU A 142 7.27 -4.30 -18.88
CA GLU A 142 7.44 -4.94 -17.58
C GLU A 142 8.63 -4.24 -16.92
N LEU A 143 8.46 -3.85 -15.66
CA LEU A 143 9.48 -3.09 -14.94
C LEU A 143 9.79 -3.79 -13.62
N GLU A 144 11.08 -4.10 -13.43
CA GLU A 144 11.64 -4.51 -12.16
C GLU A 144 12.38 -3.33 -11.52
N VAL A 145 12.14 -3.07 -10.24
CA VAL A 145 12.68 -1.92 -9.53
C VAL A 145 12.87 -2.22 -8.04
N ASP A 146 13.97 -1.68 -7.48
CA ASP A 146 14.18 -1.57 -6.04
C ASP A 146 13.67 -0.19 -5.59
N PHE A 147 12.64 -0.17 -4.75
CA PHE A 147 12.06 1.06 -4.23
C PHE A 147 12.90 1.70 -3.13
N GLY A 148 13.86 0.97 -2.54
CA GLY A 148 14.55 1.39 -1.33
C GLY A 148 13.56 1.71 -0.21
N ASP A 149 13.65 2.92 0.33
CA ASP A 149 12.75 3.41 1.38
C ASP A 149 11.58 4.28 0.83
N ALA A 150 11.51 4.44 -0.50
CA ALA A 150 10.45 5.23 -1.13
C ALA A 150 9.09 4.53 -0.97
N THR A 151 8.05 5.30 -0.65
CA THR A 151 6.68 4.80 -0.45
C THR A 151 5.71 5.27 -1.53
N SER A 152 6.12 6.26 -2.33
CA SER A 152 5.30 6.86 -3.37
C SER A 152 6.14 7.56 -4.42
N GLY A 153 5.55 7.77 -5.59
CA GLY A 153 6.21 8.46 -6.67
C GLY A 153 5.35 8.59 -7.92
N PHE A 154 6.00 8.78 -9.06
CA PHE A 154 5.36 8.94 -10.37
C PHE A 154 5.94 7.98 -11.40
N LEU A 155 5.06 7.27 -12.08
CA LEU A 155 5.38 6.66 -13.37
C LEU A 155 5.20 7.71 -14.47
N VAL A 156 6.28 8.02 -15.17
CA VAL A 156 6.36 9.05 -16.20
C VAL A 156 6.55 8.38 -17.56
N LEU A 157 5.52 8.44 -18.40
CA LEU A 157 5.54 7.97 -19.77
C LEU A 157 5.88 9.16 -20.66
N LYS A 158 7.06 9.15 -21.28
CA LYS A 158 7.56 10.26 -22.09
C LYS A 158 7.30 9.98 -23.55
N LYS A 159 6.80 10.97 -24.28
CA LYS A 159 6.77 10.92 -25.75
C LYS A 159 8.20 10.85 -26.24
N ASP A 160 8.49 9.93 -27.15
CA ASP A 160 9.83 9.86 -27.69
C ASP A 160 10.15 11.10 -28.54
N ASN A 161 11.33 11.68 -28.30
CA ASN A 161 11.77 12.91 -28.94
C ASN A 161 13.22 12.79 -29.42
N PRO A 162 13.48 12.09 -30.54
CA PRO A 162 14.83 11.93 -31.09
C PRO A 162 15.53 13.24 -31.48
N SER A 163 14.78 14.34 -31.59
CA SER A 163 15.32 15.65 -31.94
C SER A 163 15.85 16.45 -30.74
N ASP A 164 15.56 16.00 -29.52
CA ASP A 164 15.85 16.71 -28.25
C ASP A 164 15.31 18.15 -28.17
N LEU A 165 14.38 18.53 -29.05
CA LEU A 165 13.80 19.86 -29.08
C LEU A 165 12.69 20.00 -28.02
N PRO A 166 12.74 21.01 -27.12
CA PRO A 166 11.78 21.14 -26.02
C PRO A 166 10.31 21.19 -26.44
N GLU A 167 10.01 21.76 -27.61
CA GLU A 167 8.66 21.84 -28.18
C GLU A 167 8.03 20.48 -28.51
N ASN A 168 8.85 19.44 -28.64
CA ASN A 168 8.40 18.09 -28.96
C ASN A 168 8.22 17.21 -27.71
N ASN A 169 8.65 17.69 -26.54
CA ASN A 169 8.51 16.99 -25.28
C ASN A 169 7.04 16.96 -24.85
N ASP A 170 6.59 15.75 -24.51
CA ASP A 170 5.33 15.57 -23.82
C ASP A 170 5.45 14.38 -22.86
N GLU A 171 4.68 14.39 -21.77
CA GLU A 171 4.70 13.32 -20.79
C GLU A 171 3.34 13.13 -20.11
N LEU A 172 3.02 11.87 -19.83
CA LEU A 172 1.98 11.46 -18.91
C LEU A 172 2.63 11.08 -17.58
N ARG A 173 2.22 11.73 -16.49
CA ARG A 173 2.66 11.45 -15.12
C ARG A 173 1.52 10.81 -14.35
N VAL A 174 1.75 9.61 -13.84
CA VAL A 174 0.78 8.81 -13.10
C VAL A 174 1.29 8.62 -11.67
N PRO A 175 0.62 9.16 -10.64
CA PRO A 175 1.04 8.94 -9.25
C PRO A 175 0.84 7.48 -8.87
N LEU A 176 1.80 6.86 -8.17
CA LEU A 176 1.75 5.47 -7.72
C LEU A 176 2.23 5.36 -6.26
N MET A 177 1.74 4.33 -5.57
CA MET A 177 2.21 3.91 -4.24
C MET A 177 3.12 2.70 -4.40
N PHE A 178 4.16 2.59 -3.57
CA PHE A 178 5.13 1.49 -3.64
C PHE A 178 4.98 0.56 -2.46
N ASP A 179 4.95 -0.76 -2.72
CA ASP A 179 5.05 -1.76 -1.67
C ASP A 179 6.52 -2.00 -1.28
N SER A 180 7.14 -1.02 -0.63
CA SER A 180 8.54 -1.11 -0.16
C SER A 180 8.72 -2.01 1.06
N LYS A 181 7.64 -2.51 1.66
CA LYS A 181 7.70 -3.24 2.93
C LYS A 181 7.97 -4.73 2.74
N LEU A 182 7.46 -5.34 1.66
CA LEU A 182 7.86 -6.72 1.30
C LEU A 182 9.35 -6.81 0.93
N ASP A 183 9.92 -5.76 0.34
CA ASP A 183 11.34 -5.69 0.02
C ASP A 183 12.21 -5.54 1.29
N THR A 184 11.74 -4.77 2.28
CA THR A 184 12.42 -4.62 3.58
C THR A 184 12.53 -5.95 4.34
N TRP A 185 11.42 -6.70 4.43
CA TRP A 185 11.45 -8.04 5.00
C TRP A 185 12.33 -9.01 4.19
N SER A 186 12.23 -8.99 2.86
CA SER A 186 13.05 -9.84 1.99
C SER A 186 14.54 -9.60 2.20
N ARG A 187 14.95 -8.33 2.37
CA ARG A 187 16.33 -7.95 2.72
C ARG A 187 16.75 -8.46 4.10
N MET A 188 15.88 -8.35 5.12
CA MET A 188 16.13 -8.90 6.45
C MET A 188 16.33 -10.43 6.41
N VAL A 189 15.48 -11.15 5.69
CA VAL A 189 15.55 -12.61 5.58
C VAL A 189 16.73 -13.07 4.74
N LYS A 190 17.05 -12.40 3.63
CA LYS A 190 18.27 -12.66 2.84
C LYS A 190 19.54 -12.50 3.68
N LYS A 191 19.55 -11.58 4.65
CA LYS A 191 20.68 -11.41 5.58
C LYS A 191 20.83 -12.59 6.56
N LEU A 192 19.73 -13.25 6.92
CA LEU A 192 19.71 -14.41 7.83
C LEU A 192 19.95 -15.73 7.08
N SER A 193 19.53 -15.80 5.82
CA SER A 193 19.77 -16.93 4.92
C SER A 193 20.04 -16.39 3.52
N GLU A 194 21.32 -16.37 3.12
CA GLU A 194 21.82 -15.74 1.88
C GLU A 194 21.11 -16.19 0.59
N LYS A 195 20.32 -17.26 0.63
CA LYS A 195 19.64 -17.85 -0.52
C LYS A 195 18.12 -17.86 -0.44
N LEU A 196 17.51 -17.34 0.63
CA LEU A 196 16.07 -17.43 0.80
C LEU A 196 15.37 -16.24 0.12
N GLU A 197 14.56 -16.53 -0.88
CA GLU A 197 13.70 -15.55 -1.56
C GLU A 197 12.21 -15.82 -1.27
N LEU A 198 11.34 -14.82 -1.51
CA LEU A 198 9.88 -14.97 -1.37
C LEU A 198 9.33 -16.15 -2.20
N SER A 199 9.92 -16.38 -3.39
CA SER A 199 9.58 -17.47 -4.31
C SER A 199 9.88 -18.86 -3.75
N ASP A 200 10.77 -18.97 -2.77
CA ASP A 200 11.11 -20.25 -2.11
C ASP A 200 10.13 -20.59 -0.97
N MET A 201 9.21 -19.69 -0.62
CA MET A 201 8.22 -19.94 0.42
C MET A 201 7.07 -20.77 -0.10
N ASN A 202 6.69 -21.79 0.66
CA ASN A 202 5.55 -22.63 0.32
C ASN A 202 4.31 -22.16 1.08
N ILE A 203 3.18 -22.06 0.38
CA ILE A 203 1.88 -21.90 1.03
C ILE A 203 1.62 -23.17 1.83
N SER A 204 1.48 -23.00 3.14
CA SER A 204 1.31 -24.10 4.08
C SER A 204 -0.14 -24.30 4.47
N GLU A 205 -0.91 -23.21 4.60
CA GLU A 205 -2.28 -23.24 5.09
C GLU A 205 -3.08 -22.03 4.58
N THR A 206 -4.38 -22.25 4.34
CA THR A 206 -5.38 -21.19 4.23
C THR A 206 -6.45 -21.48 5.27
N SER A 207 -6.56 -20.61 6.27
CA SER A 207 -7.52 -20.75 7.36
C SER A 207 -8.40 -19.50 7.43
N THR A 208 -9.50 -19.58 8.17
CA THR A 208 -10.29 -18.39 8.49
C THR A 208 -9.59 -17.59 9.56
N ILE A 209 -9.68 -16.26 9.51
CA ILE A 209 -9.17 -15.42 10.60
C ILE A 209 -9.87 -15.89 11.90
N PRO A 210 -9.13 -16.19 12.98
CA PRO A 210 -9.71 -16.63 14.23
C PRO A 210 -10.83 -15.68 14.65
N GLU A 211 -12.01 -16.24 14.88
CA GLU A 211 -13.13 -15.49 15.46
C GLU A 211 -12.73 -15.07 16.88
N ASP A 212 -13.00 -13.81 17.19
CA ASP A 212 -12.56 -13.05 18.35
C ASP A 212 -12.15 -13.91 19.56
N GLN A 213 -10.85 -14.16 19.71
CA GLN A 213 -10.27 -14.70 20.95
C GLN A 213 -10.01 -13.53 21.91
N SER A 214 -10.99 -12.65 22.07
CA SER A 214 -11.01 -11.70 23.16
C SER A 214 -11.24 -12.51 24.44
N ASP A 215 -10.14 -12.94 25.07
CA ASP A 215 -10.11 -12.71 26.51
C ASP A 215 -10.52 -11.24 26.67
N GLU A 216 -11.66 -10.93 27.29
CA GLU A 216 -12.16 -9.56 27.44
C GLU A 216 -11.00 -8.68 27.97
N ILE A 217 -10.27 -8.03 27.07
CA ILE A 217 -9.21 -7.10 27.44
C ILE A 217 -9.94 -5.89 27.99
N GLU A 218 -10.10 -5.84 29.32
CA GLU A 218 -10.69 -4.68 29.99
C GLU A 218 -9.96 -3.41 29.52
N VAL A 219 -10.67 -2.62 28.72
CA VAL A 219 -10.18 -1.36 28.19
C VAL A 219 -9.99 -0.41 29.36
N GLY A 220 -8.76 -0.28 29.85
CA GLY A 220 -8.46 0.63 30.96
C GLY A 220 -7.00 0.69 31.41
N SER A 221 -6.26 -0.42 31.38
CA SER A 221 -4.84 -0.44 31.76
C SER A 221 -3.98 -1.21 30.77
N HIS A 222 -4.48 -2.34 30.26
CA HIS A 222 -3.68 -3.23 29.42
C HIS A 222 -3.42 -2.65 28.03
N ILE A 223 -4.45 -2.13 27.35
CA ILE A 223 -4.30 -1.47 26.04
C ILE A 223 -3.50 -0.17 26.17
N TYR A 224 -3.67 0.62 27.23
CA TYR A 224 -2.90 1.86 27.39
C TYR A 224 -1.41 1.56 27.58
N ASN A 225 -1.09 0.51 28.34
CA ASN A 225 0.28 0.02 28.48
C ASN A 225 0.80 -0.54 27.15
N LEU A 226 0.01 -1.34 26.43
CA LEU A 226 0.36 -1.88 25.12
C LEU A 226 0.64 -0.73 24.14
N LEU A 227 -0.28 0.22 23.95
CA LEU A 227 -0.09 1.40 23.12
C LEU A 227 1.17 2.20 23.47
N ASN A 228 1.59 2.21 24.75
CA ASN A 228 2.81 2.87 25.20
C ASN A 228 4.08 2.02 25.07
N THR A 229 3.96 0.69 24.92
CA THR A 229 5.09 -0.22 24.70
C THR A 229 5.25 -0.65 23.23
N LEU A 230 4.23 -0.50 22.40
CA LEU A 230 4.25 -0.91 20.99
C LEU A 230 5.34 -0.16 20.21
N GLU A 231 6.23 -0.94 19.60
CA GLU A 231 7.30 -0.41 18.75
C GLU A 231 6.76 0.06 17.40
N THR A 232 5.74 -0.61 16.85
CA THR A 232 5.29 -0.32 15.48
C THR A 232 3.78 -0.39 15.31
N ARG A 233 3.25 0.64 14.63
CA ARG A 233 1.83 0.75 14.26
C ARG A 233 1.73 0.92 12.77
N TYR A 234 0.82 0.19 12.15
CA TYR A 234 0.56 0.30 10.72
C TYR A 234 -0.91 0.61 10.51
N ILE A 235 -1.18 1.71 9.83
CA ILE A 235 -2.53 2.17 9.54
C ILE A 235 -2.85 1.77 8.09
N SER A 236 -4.04 1.21 7.88
CA SER A 236 -4.57 0.87 6.55
C SER A 236 -4.64 2.10 5.64
N PRO A 237 -4.62 1.94 4.31
CA PRO A 237 -4.66 3.08 3.39
C PRO A 237 -5.87 3.98 3.60
N ASN A 238 -7.06 3.42 3.86
CA ASN A 238 -8.27 4.17 4.23
C ASN A 238 -8.29 4.70 5.68
N GLY A 239 -7.31 4.36 6.51
CA GLY A 239 -7.26 4.79 7.91
C GLY A 239 -8.20 4.07 8.87
N TRP A 240 -8.99 3.10 8.41
CA TRP A 240 -10.06 2.50 9.22
C TRP A 240 -9.57 1.40 10.14
N ASN A 241 -8.56 0.67 9.70
CA ASN A 241 -7.96 -0.41 10.45
C ASN A 241 -6.54 -0.04 10.89
N THR A 242 -6.20 -0.31 12.15
CA THR A 242 -4.85 -0.19 12.70
C THR A 242 -4.33 -1.57 13.07
N LEU A 243 -3.19 -1.94 12.50
CA LEU A 243 -2.42 -3.12 12.85
C LEU A 243 -1.37 -2.75 13.90
N LEU A 244 -1.32 -3.53 14.97
CA LEU A 244 -0.40 -3.37 16.09
C LEU A 244 0.40 -4.65 16.28
N ILE A 245 1.71 -4.53 16.42
CA ILE A 245 2.61 -5.65 16.72
C ILE A 245 3.30 -5.37 18.06
N SER A 246 3.15 -6.30 19.01
CA SER A 246 3.77 -6.22 20.34
C SER A 246 5.30 -6.01 20.25
N ALA A 247 5.86 -5.25 21.20
CA ALA A 247 7.28 -4.93 21.26
C ALA A 247 8.22 -6.14 21.24
N SER A 248 9.45 -5.93 20.72
CA SER A 248 10.53 -6.91 20.64
C SER A 248 10.97 -7.52 21.99
N ASP A 249 10.70 -6.87 23.13
CA ASP A 249 11.06 -7.35 24.46
C ASP A 249 9.96 -8.14 25.20
N SER A 250 8.75 -8.22 24.63
CA SER A 250 7.64 -8.99 25.22
C SER A 250 7.90 -10.51 25.13
N PRO A 251 7.67 -11.30 26.21
CA PRO A 251 7.85 -12.76 26.20
C PRO A 251 6.81 -13.48 25.32
N ASP A 252 5.65 -12.86 25.14
CA ASP A 252 4.59 -13.30 24.23
C ASP A 252 4.44 -12.27 23.11
N LYS A 253 4.43 -12.74 21.86
CA LYS A 253 4.28 -11.91 20.66
C LYS A 253 2.86 -11.97 20.15
N GLU A 254 2.26 -10.79 20.03
CA GLU A 254 0.87 -10.65 19.70
C GLU A 254 0.69 -9.64 18.58
N VAL A 255 -0.25 -9.94 17.69
CA VAL A 255 -0.70 -9.02 16.66
C VAL A 255 -2.16 -8.73 16.85
N PHE A 256 -2.48 -7.43 16.84
CA PHE A 256 -3.83 -6.95 17.01
C PHE A 256 -4.26 -6.11 15.81
N ILE A 257 -5.55 -6.16 15.52
CA ILE A 257 -6.21 -5.20 14.64
C ILE A 257 -7.22 -4.43 15.46
N ILE A 258 -7.22 -3.12 15.29
CA ILE A 258 -8.28 -2.23 15.78
C ILE A 258 -9.04 -1.75 14.56
N ASP A 259 -10.35 -1.97 14.53
CA ASP A 259 -11.22 -1.46 13.47
C ASP A 259 -11.71 -0.03 13.73
N ARG A 260 -12.50 0.51 12.80
CA ARG A 260 -13.04 1.88 12.89
C ARG A 260 -13.96 2.13 14.07
N ASP A 261 -14.60 1.06 14.56
CA ASP A 261 -15.55 1.11 15.67
C ASP A 261 -14.82 0.92 17.02
N ASN A 262 -13.48 0.87 16.98
CA ASN A 262 -12.56 0.57 18.09
C ASN A 262 -12.73 -0.83 18.65
N ASN A 263 -13.31 -1.76 17.89
CA ASN A 263 -13.23 -3.16 18.25
C ASN A 263 -11.80 -3.61 18.00
N TYR A 264 -11.22 -4.25 19.01
CA TYR A 264 -9.90 -4.86 18.90
C TYR A 264 -10.06 -6.36 18.73
N ARG A 265 -9.19 -6.96 17.94
CA ARG A 265 -9.11 -8.42 17.79
C ARG A 265 -7.65 -8.85 17.74
N ARG A 266 -7.32 -9.90 18.47
CA ARG A 266 -6.00 -10.55 18.39
C ARG A 266 -6.04 -11.53 17.21
N VAL A 267 -5.17 -11.33 16.23
CA VAL A 267 -5.12 -12.14 15.00
C VAL A 267 -3.94 -13.10 14.96
N LEU A 268 -2.89 -12.83 15.74
CA LEU A 268 -1.79 -13.76 15.98
C LEU A 268 -1.37 -13.71 17.43
N PHE A 269 -0.95 -14.88 17.92
CA PHE A 269 -0.30 -15.06 19.21
C PHE A 269 0.80 -16.12 19.00
N CYS A 270 2.01 -15.84 19.48
CA CYS A 270 2.99 -16.89 19.70
C CYS A 270 3.84 -16.58 20.95
N GLY A 271 4.16 -17.61 21.73
CA GLY A 271 5.11 -17.51 22.83
C GLY A 271 6.56 -17.59 22.34
N THR A 272 7.51 -17.44 23.28
CA THR A 272 8.95 -17.60 23.00
C THR A 272 9.24 -19.03 22.46
N PRO A 273 10.03 -19.21 21.38
CA PRO A 273 10.93 -18.24 20.72
C PRO A 273 10.42 -17.62 19.41
N CYS A 274 9.10 -17.58 19.16
CA CYS A 274 8.58 -16.86 18.00
C CYS A 274 8.79 -15.34 18.10
N GLU A 275 9.09 -14.71 16.97
CA GLU A 275 9.16 -13.26 16.84
C GLU A 275 8.41 -12.76 15.61
N TRP A 276 7.43 -11.87 15.80
CA TRP A 276 6.85 -11.07 14.72
C TRP A 276 7.64 -9.77 14.62
N SER A 277 8.32 -9.57 13.50
CA SER A 277 9.26 -8.47 13.34
C SER A 277 8.61 -7.26 12.67
N GLU A 278 7.72 -7.50 11.70
CA GLU A 278 7.14 -6.44 10.88
C GLU A 278 5.73 -6.79 10.42
N GLY A 279 5.01 -5.77 9.98
CA GLY A 279 3.73 -5.93 9.30
C GLY A 279 3.38 -4.70 8.49
N GLY A 280 2.22 -4.73 7.85
CA GLY A 280 1.79 -3.61 7.02
C GLY A 280 0.53 -3.92 6.26
N TRP A 281 -0.11 -2.87 5.76
CA TRP A 281 -1.30 -3.01 4.94
C TRP A 281 -0.93 -3.02 3.46
N ILE A 282 -1.48 -4.00 2.73
CA ILE A 282 -1.40 -4.15 1.27
C ILE A 282 -2.57 -3.39 0.62
N SER A 283 -3.75 -3.45 1.23
CA SER A 283 -4.91 -2.66 0.83
C SER A 283 -5.71 -2.24 2.06
N ASP A 284 -6.89 -1.68 1.86
CA ASP A 284 -7.82 -1.30 2.93
C ASP A 284 -8.19 -2.47 3.86
N ASP A 285 -8.29 -3.67 3.27
CA ASP A 285 -8.78 -4.88 3.91
C ASP A 285 -7.77 -6.03 3.84
N ILE A 286 -6.58 -5.81 3.28
CA ILE A 286 -5.52 -6.82 3.22
C ILE A 286 -4.29 -6.30 3.95
N PHE A 287 -3.77 -7.07 4.89
CA PHE A 287 -2.52 -6.76 5.57
C PHE A 287 -1.65 -8.00 5.71
N PHE A 288 -0.37 -7.78 5.94
CA PHE A 288 0.58 -8.84 6.22
C PHE A 288 1.23 -8.68 7.58
N VAL A 289 1.66 -9.81 8.13
CA VAL A 289 2.55 -9.90 9.28
C VAL A 289 3.66 -10.84 8.89
N THR A 290 4.86 -10.51 9.29
CA THR A 290 6.02 -11.32 9.00
C THR A 290 6.94 -11.45 10.20
N GLY A 291 7.71 -12.53 10.23
CA GLY A 291 8.62 -12.80 11.31
C GLY A 291 9.24 -14.19 11.23
N ILE A 292 9.57 -14.73 12.39
CA ILE A 292 10.24 -16.01 12.56
C ILE A 292 9.43 -16.85 13.53
N ASN A 293 9.04 -18.02 13.08
CA ASN A 293 8.39 -19.03 13.89
C ASN A 293 9.42 -20.12 14.26
N ALA A 294 9.40 -20.59 15.50
CA ALA A 294 10.26 -21.67 15.93
C ALA A 294 9.51 -23.01 15.86
N ASP A 295 10.21 -24.07 15.46
CA ASP A 295 9.60 -25.39 15.42
C ASP A 295 9.30 -25.88 16.86
N VAL A 296 8.05 -26.34 17.08
CA VAL A 296 7.57 -26.81 18.38
C VAL A 296 8.31 -28.08 18.81
N GLU A 297 8.74 -28.90 17.84
CA GLU A 297 9.47 -30.15 18.12
C GLU A 297 10.97 -29.92 18.31
N ASN A 298 11.53 -28.87 17.70
CA ASN A 298 12.95 -28.53 17.82
C ASN A 298 13.16 -27.02 17.93
N SER A 299 13.26 -26.53 19.17
CA SER A 299 13.39 -25.10 19.50
C SER A 299 14.60 -24.37 18.88
N THR A 300 15.54 -25.08 18.24
CA THR A 300 16.69 -24.48 17.53
C THR A 300 16.44 -24.25 16.03
N ASP A 301 15.36 -24.84 15.49
CA ASP A 301 14.98 -24.69 14.10
C ASP A 301 13.98 -23.55 13.98
N HIS A 302 14.30 -22.59 13.13
CA HIS A 302 13.52 -21.39 12.96
C HIS A 302 13.08 -21.30 11.50
N ARG A 303 11.94 -20.68 11.25
CA ARG A 303 11.36 -20.57 9.91
C ARG A 303 10.86 -19.15 9.71
N PRO A 304 11.32 -18.45 8.68
CA PRO A 304 10.69 -17.21 8.27
C PRO A 304 9.26 -17.51 7.84
N VAL A 305 8.33 -16.68 8.30
CA VAL A 305 6.91 -16.84 7.98
C VAL A 305 6.33 -15.51 7.54
N LEU A 306 5.44 -15.57 6.55
CA LEU A 306 4.68 -14.44 6.05
C LEU A 306 3.20 -14.84 6.10
N TYR A 307 2.43 -14.06 6.83
CA TYR A 307 0.98 -14.17 6.90
C TYR A 307 0.37 -13.07 6.07
N ILE A 308 -0.56 -13.41 5.18
CA ILE A 308 -1.39 -12.45 4.46
C ILE A 308 -2.83 -12.65 4.93
N PHE A 309 -3.39 -11.61 5.53
CA PHE A 309 -4.75 -11.57 6.04
C PHE A 309 -5.62 -10.78 5.09
N ASP A 310 -6.79 -11.32 4.78
CA ASP A 310 -7.82 -10.68 3.97
C ASP A 310 -9.09 -10.59 4.80
N LEU A 311 -9.47 -9.36 5.16
CA LEU A 311 -10.61 -9.05 6.01
C LEU A 311 -11.94 -9.20 5.29
N ASP A 312 -11.97 -8.99 3.97
CA ASP A 312 -13.18 -9.12 3.16
C ASP A 312 -13.59 -10.59 3.04
N SER A 313 -12.62 -11.46 2.73
CA SER A 313 -12.86 -12.90 2.63
C SER A 313 -12.78 -13.63 3.98
N ASN A 314 -12.35 -12.93 5.04
CA ASN A 314 -12.07 -13.47 6.36
C ASN A 314 -11.08 -14.65 6.32
N THR A 315 -10.03 -14.53 5.50
CA THR A 315 -9.03 -15.60 5.31
C THR A 315 -7.62 -15.16 5.69
N ILE A 316 -6.78 -16.15 6.04
CA ILE A 316 -5.35 -16.01 6.24
C ILE A 316 -4.66 -16.97 5.29
N LYS A 317 -3.67 -16.48 4.55
CA LYS A 317 -2.72 -17.30 3.79
C LYS A 317 -1.37 -17.29 4.50
N THR A 318 -0.85 -18.47 4.84
CA THR A 318 0.43 -18.62 5.54
C THR A 318 1.49 -19.17 4.61
N TYR A 319 2.55 -18.40 4.41
CA TYR A 319 3.74 -18.77 3.66
C TYR A 319 4.85 -19.12 4.64
N ASN A 320 5.43 -20.31 4.49
CA ASN A 320 6.55 -20.77 5.31
C ASN A 320 7.81 -20.88 4.46
N GLY A 321 8.88 -20.26 4.95
CA GLY A 321 10.23 -20.43 4.43
C GLY A 321 10.85 -21.76 4.85
N SER A 322 12.02 -22.04 4.28
CA SER A 322 12.86 -23.17 4.68
C SER A 322 13.37 -23.00 6.12
N VAL A 323 13.72 -24.11 6.78
CA VAL A 323 14.37 -24.06 8.10
C VAL A 323 15.68 -23.31 7.99
N ILE A 324 15.84 -22.32 8.86
CA ILE A 324 17.11 -21.68 9.20
C ILE A 324 17.49 -22.18 10.59
N SER A 325 18.61 -22.90 10.69
CA SER A 325 19.13 -23.35 11.98
C SER A 325 20.07 -22.26 12.50
N GLN A 326 19.80 -21.73 13.70
CA GLN A 326 20.53 -20.66 14.42
C GLN A 326 20.13 -19.22 14.04
N LEU A 327 19.52 -18.50 15.01
CA LEU A 327 19.51 -17.03 15.10
C LEU A 327 20.60 -16.54 16.05
#